data_AF-A0A6I2FXS4-F1
#
_entry.id   AF-A0A6I2FXS4-F1
#
_cell.length_a   1.000
_cell.length_b   1.000
_cell.length_c   1.000
_cell.angle_alpha   90.00
_cell.angle_beta   90.00
_cell.angle_gamma   90.00
#
_symmetry.space_group_name_H-M   'P 1'
#
loop_
_entity.id
_entity.type
_entity.pdbx_description
1 polymer ?
#
loop_
_entity_poly.entity_id
_entity_poly.type
_entity_poly.pdbx_seq_one_letter_code
_entity_poly.pdbx_strand_id
1 'polypeptide(L)' 'MMLGLWGRRRGETWVWWTLFGAATAGSASALAIHFFIHYMAFIHLLPVYFGTALLATALTLSRPYLFAHPRL' A
#
# COMPACT_ATOMS: atom_id res chain seq x y z
N MET A 1 5.75 7.01 3.68
CA MET A 1 5.79 7.20 5.15
C MET A 1 5.31 8.61 5.56
N MET A 2 5.79 9.70 4.96
CA MET A 2 5.38 11.07 5.36
C MET A 2 3.88 11.39 5.15
N LEU A 3 3.24 10.89 4.08
CA LEU A 3 1.79 11.06 3.85
C LEU A 3 0.92 10.40 4.94
N GLY A 4 1.41 9.37 5.63
CA GLY A 4 0.68 8.73 6.72
C GLY A 4 0.61 9.58 7.99
N LEU A 5 1.57 10.48 8.18
CA LEU A 5 1.69 11.39 9.33
C LEU A 5 1.15 12.80 9.02
N TRP A 6 0.80 13.07 7.76
CA TRP A 6 0.36 14.38 7.24
C TRP A 6 -0.98 14.85 7.81
N GLY A 7 -1.72 13.97 8.50
CA GLY A 7 -3.10 14.21 8.90
C GLY A 7 -4.03 13.88 7.75
N ARG A 8 -4.69 12.73 7.81
CA ARG A 8 -5.64 12.30 6.77
C ARG A 8 -6.88 13.18 6.87
N ARG A 9 -7.14 14.00 5.84
CA ARG A 9 -8.40 14.76 5.77
C ARG A 9 -9.43 13.98 4.96
N ARG A 10 -10.68 14.06 5.40
CA ARG A 10 -11.82 13.44 4.72
C ARG A 10 -11.93 14.00 3.30
N GLY A 11 -12.10 13.12 2.30
CA GLY A 11 -12.25 13.52 0.91
C GLY A 11 -10.95 13.74 0.12
N GLU A 12 -9.77 13.52 0.73
CA GLU A 12 -8.49 13.58 0.02
C GLU A 12 -8.22 12.29 -0.78
N THR A 13 -9.02 12.06 -1.83
CA THR A 13 -8.91 10.89 -2.71
C THR A 13 -7.50 10.74 -3.33
N TRP A 14 -6.79 11.84 -3.57
CA TRP A 14 -5.41 11.82 -4.09
C TRP A 14 -4.41 11.14 -3.15
N VAL A 15 -4.63 11.20 -1.83
CA VAL A 15 -3.81 10.50 -0.82
C VAL A 15 -3.99 8.99 -0.99
N TRP A 16 -5.19 8.53 -1.28
CA TRP A 16 -5.43 7.11 -1.53
C TRP A 16 -4.70 6.63 -2.79
N TRP A 17 -4.76 7.39 -3.89
CA TRP A 17 -4.06 7.05 -5.13
C TRP A 17 -2.54 7.05 -5.00
N THR A 18 -1.97 8.01 -4.27
CA THR A 18 -0.52 8.05 -4.01
C THR A 18 -0.08 6.88 -3.13
N LEU A 19 -0.84 6.52 -2.09
CA LEU A 19 -0.57 5.34 -1.27
C LEU A 19 -0.70 4.05 -2.06
N PHE A 20 -1.71 3.94 -2.94
CA PHE A 20 -1.89 2.79 -3.82
C PHE A 20 -0.72 2.63 -4.80
N GLY A 21 -0.30 3.71 -5.44
CA GLY A 21 0.86 3.71 -6.33
C GLY A 21 2.15 3.29 -5.60
N ALA A 22 2.40 3.86 -4.42
CA ALA A 22 3.57 3.50 -3.61
C ALA A 22 3.55 2.03 -3.15
N ALA A 23 2.40 1.54 -2.69
CA ALA A 23 2.23 0.15 -2.25
C ALA A 23 2.44 -0.84 -3.41
N THR A 24 1.91 -0.51 -4.58
CA THR A 24 2.06 -1.31 -5.80
C THR A 24 3.50 -1.33 -6.28
N ALA A 25 4.12 -0.16 -6.44
CA ALA A 25 5.50 -0.05 -6.90
C ALA A 25 6.48 -0.76 -5.93
N GLY A 26 6.32 -0.55 -4.62
CA GLY A 26 7.16 -1.22 -3.62
C GLY A 26 7.00 -2.74 -3.63
N SER A 27 5.75 -3.23 -3.59
CA SER A 27 5.48 -4.68 -3.58
C SER A 27 5.93 -5.35 -4.88
N ALA A 28 5.57 -4.78 -6.03
CA ALA A 28 5.93 -5.35 -7.33
C ALA A 28 7.45 -5.40 -7.54
N SER A 29 8.16 -4.35 -7.15
CA SER A 29 9.64 -4.31 -7.23
C SER A 29 10.27 -5.37 -6.33
N ALA A 30 9.74 -5.54 -5.11
CA ALA A 30 10.21 -6.56 -4.18
C ALA A 30 10.03 -7.96 -4.78
N LEU A 31 8.84 -8.31 -5.26
CA LEU A 31 8.62 -9.60 -5.93
C LEU A 31 9.56 -9.76 -7.14
N ALA A 32 9.63 -8.76 -8.03
CA ALA A 32 10.43 -8.82 -9.24
C ALA A 32 11.89 -9.20 -8.94
N ILE A 33 12.52 -8.56 -7.95
CA ILE A 33 13.91 -8.85 -7.58
C ILE A 33 14.06 -10.30 -7.11
N HIS A 34 13.15 -10.80 -6.27
CA HIS A 34 13.19 -12.20 -5.79
C HIS A 34 13.02 -13.21 -6.93
N PHE A 35 12.19 -12.89 -7.92
CA PHE A 35 12.07 -13.67 -9.15
C PHE A 35 13.37 -13.64 -9.97
N PHE A 36 13.96 -12.46 -10.17
CA PHE A 36 15.18 -12.28 -10.98
C PHE A 36 16.42 -12.97 -10.38
N ILE A 37 16.55 -12.97 -9.06
CA ILE A 37 17.67 -13.65 -8.37
C ILE A 37 17.38 -15.11 -8.04
N HIS A 38 16.23 -15.63 -8.50
CA HIS A 38 15.74 -16.99 -8.23
C HIS A 38 15.62 -17.36 -6.74
N TYR A 39 15.50 -16.36 -5.85
CA TYR A 39 15.39 -16.60 -4.41
C TYR A 39 13.92 -16.60 -3.98
N MET A 40 13.22 -17.65 -4.40
CA MET A 40 11.76 -17.81 -4.25
C MET A 40 11.35 -18.77 -3.14
N ALA A 41 12.21 -18.97 -2.13
CA ALA A 41 11.85 -19.81 -0.99
C ALA A 41 10.60 -19.23 -0.30
N PHE A 42 9.59 -20.06 -0.05
CA PHE A 42 8.30 -19.61 0.51
C PHE A 42 8.46 -18.79 1.79
N ILE A 43 9.31 -19.27 2.72
CA ILE A 43 9.63 -18.58 3.99
C ILE A 43 10.33 -17.25 3.75
N HIS A 44 11.13 -17.13 2.69
CA HIS A 44 11.81 -15.89 2.35
C HIS A 44 10.85 -14.84 1.77
N LEU A 45 9.77 -15.27 1.08
CA LEU A 45 8.76 -14.36 0.54
C LEU A 45 7.65 -14.00 1.55
N LEU A 46 7.55 -14.71 2.68
CA LEU A 46 6.58 -14.41 3.75
C LEU A 46 6.55 -12.92 4.14
N PRO A 47 7.69 -12.22 4.34
CA PRO A 47 7.71 -10.79 4.63
C PRO A 47 7.06 -9.94 3.53
N VAL A 48 7.29 -10.30 2.26
CA VAL A 48 6.70 -9.60 1.12
C VAL A 48 5.20 -9.84 1.09
N TYR A 49 4.75 -11.09 1.23
CA TYR A 49 3.32 -11.41 1.25
C TYR A 49 2.58 -10.73 2.42
N PHE A 50 3.17 -10.77 3.62
CA PHE A 50 2.58 -10.16 4.80
C PHE A 50 2.56 -8.62 4.68
N GLY A 51 3.65 -8.01 4.20
CA GLY A 51 3.73 -6.58 3.96
C GLY A 51 2.71 -6.10 2.93
N THR A 52 2.58 -6.80 1.80
CA THR A 52 1.59 -6.49 0.76
C THR A 52 0.16 -6.66 1.27
N ALA A 53 -0.13 -7.72 2.02
CA ALA A 53 -1.45 -7.94 2.62
C ALA A 53 -1.82 -6.84 3.63
N LEU A 54 -0.87 -6.42 4.45
CA LEU A 54 -1.07 -5.34 5.42
C LEU A 54 -1.31 -4.00 4.72
N LEU A 55 -0.54 -3.68 3.67
CA LEU A 55 -0.73 -2.48 2.85
C LEU A 55 -2.10 -2.48 2.15
N ALA A 56 -2.50 -3.61 1.56
CA ALA A 56 -3.81 -3.77 0.93
C ALA A 56 -4.96 -3.60 1.93
N THR A 57 -4.81 -4.15 3.14
CA THR A 57 -5.77 -3.99 4.23
C THR A 57 -5.89 -2.53 4.65
N ALA A 58 -4.75 -1.86 4.88
CA ALA A 58 -4.72 -0.44 5.23
C ALA A 58 -5.36 0.45 4.15
N LEU A 59 -5.10 0.16 2.87
CA LEU A 59 -5.71 0.86 1.74
C LEU A 59 -7.22 0.65 1.68
N THR A 60 -7.68 -0.59 1.84
CA THR A 60 -9.11 -0.95 1.84
C THR A 60 -9.85 -0.22 2.96
N LEU A 61 -9.33 -0.27 4.18
CA LEU A 61 -9.92 0.40 5.34
C LEU A 61 -9.88 1.94 5.21
N SER A 62 -8.87 2.48 4.53
CA SER A 62 -8.77 3.93 4.32
C SER A 62 -9.70 4.48 3.23
N ARG A 63 -10.14 3.63 2.30
CA ARG A 63 -10.93 4.02 1.12
C ARG A 63 -12.20 4.78 1.48
N PRO A 64 -13.11 4.30 2.37
CA PRO A 64 -14.35 5.00 2.65
C PRO A 64 -14.12 6.38 3.29
N TYR A 65 -13.05 6.55 4.07
CA TYR A 65 -12.74 7.83 4.71
C TYR A 65 -12.16 8.85 3.71
N LEU A 66 -11.26 8.41 2.84
CA LEU A 66 -10.58 9.28 1.87
C LEU A 66 -11.45 9.62 0.65
N PHE A 67 -12.40 8.76 0.29
CA PHE A 67 -13.36 9.03 -0.78
C PHE A 67 -14.67 9.68 -0.29
N ALA A 68 -14.87 9.82 1.02
CA ALA A 68 -16.06 10.47 1.52
C ALA A 68 -16.04 11.97 1.17
N HIS A 69 -17.12 12.47 0.55
CA HIS A 69 -17.29 13.90 0.32
C HIS A 69 -17.32 14.65 1.67
N PRO A 70 -16.68 15.83 1.75
CA PRO A 70 -16.90 16.76 2.85
C PRO A 70 -18.39 17.10 2.88
N ARG A 71 -19.07 16.82 4.00
CA ARG A 71 -20.42 17.36 4.18
C ARG A 71 -20.23 18.84 4.51
N LEU A 72 -20.73 19.71 3.62
CA LEU A 72 -20.85 21.15 3.82
C LEU A 72 -21.73 21.46 5.03
#